data_AF-A0A529FIZ1-F1
#
_entry.id   AF-A0A529FIZ1-F1
#
_cell.length_a   1.000
_cell.length_b   1.000
_cell.length_c   1.000
_cell.angle_alpha   90.00
_cell.angle_beta   90.00
_cell.angle_gamma   90.00
#
_symmetry.space_group_name_H-M   'P 1'
#
loop_
_entity.id
_entity.type
_entity.pdbx_description
1 polymer ?
#
loop_
_entity_poly.entity_id
_entity_poly.type
_entity_poly.pdbx_seq_one_letter_code
_entity_poly.pdbx_strand_id
1 'polypeptide(L)'
;YFIAYKASVLTALEDVENASVSLTQERIRNGKLASSAKSYGDAARLERTLYTSGETNLLDVLDAERSLYSAEDTMLQSRVSLATDYIALNKALGGGWDGVIDSAKPEIVDASTGPRLAAKTQ
;
A
#
# COMPACT_ATOMS: atom_id res chain seq x y z
N TYR A 1 -8.54 -36.56 -17.71
CA TYR A 1 -7.87 -36.21 -16.45
C TYR A 1 -6.52 -35.52 -16.66
N PHE A 2 -5.58 -36.05 -17.46
CA PHE A 2 -4.26 -35.42 -17.69
C PHE A 2 -4.30 -33.99 -18.26
N ILE A 3 -5.20 -33.70 -19.20
CA ILE A 3 -5.34 -32.36 -19.80
C ILE A 3 -5.81 -31.32 -18.78
N ALA A 4 -6.80 -31.68 -17.94
CA ALA A 4 -7.31 -30.79 -16.89
C ALA A 4 -6.25 -30.49 -15.83
N TYR A 5 -5.49 -31.50 -15.41
CA TYR A 5 -4.35 -31.33 -14.50
C TYR A 5 -3.26 -30.43 -15.09
N LYS A 6 -2.88 -30.67 -16.34
CA LYS A 6 -1.87 -29.84 -17.02
C LYS A 6 -2.33 -28.38 -17.13
N ALA A 7 -3.60 -28.15 -17.45
CA ALA A 7 -4.18 -26.82 -17.50
C ALA A 7 -4.13 -26.13 -16.13
N SER A 8 -4.55 -26.80 -15.05
CA SER A 8 -4.53 -26.21 -13.70
C SER A 8 -3.11 -25.85 -13.24
N VAL A 9 -2.11 -26.67 -13.56
CA VAL A 9 -0.71 -26.38 -13.21
C VAL A 9 -0.18 -25.16 -13.98
N LEU A 10 -0.51 -25.05 -15.28
CA LEU A 10 -0.08 -23.91 -16.09
C LEU A 10 -0.74 -22.61 -15.62
N THR A 11 -2.03 -22.64 -15.30
CA THR A 11 -2.74 -21.48 -14.72
C THR A 11 -2.13 -21.06 -13.39
N ALA A 12 -1.83 -22.02 -12.50
CA ALA A 12 -1.19 -21.69 -11.23
C ALA A 12 0.20 -21.06 -11.41
N LEU A 13 0.99 -21.52 -12.39
CA LEU A 13 2.28 -20.91 -12.72
C LEU A 13 2.11 -19.47 -13.23
N GLU A 14 1.17 -19.26 -14.15
CA GLU A 14 0.84 -17.94 -14.68
C GLU A 14 0.41 -16.96 -13.57
N ASP A 15 -0.45 -17.41 -12.64
CA ASP A 15 -0.90 -16.60 -11.51
C ASP A 15 0.27 -16.16 -10.61
N VAL A 16 1.22 -17.06 -10.34
CA VAL A 16 2.42 -16.76 -9.55
C VAL A 16 3.32 -15.76 -10.25
N GLU A 17 3.57 -15.97 -11.55
CA GLU A 17 4.42 -15.07 -12.35
C GLU A 17 3.81 -13.67 -12.41
N ASN A 18 2.52 -13.57 -12.68
CA ASN A 18 1.79 -12.31 -12.71
C ASN A 18 1.86 -11.58 -11.37
N ALA A 19 1.59 -12.27 -10.26
CA ALA A 19 1.63 -11.66 -8.92
C ALA A 19 3.05 -11.22 -8.51
N SER A 20 4.07 -11.99 -8.88
CA SER A 20 5.48 -11.68 -8.61
C SER A 20 5.95 -10.43 -9.38
N VAL A 21 5.58 -10.33 -10.65
CA VAL A 21 5.87 -9.17 -11.49
C VAL A 21 5.17 -7.93 -10.95
N SER A 22 3.87 -8.01 -10.64
CA SER A 22 3.12 -6.89 -10.06
C SER A 22 3.75 -6.37 -8.79
N LEU A 23 4.05 -7.25 -7.82
CA LEU A 23 4.69 -6.87 -6.56
C LEU A 23 6.05 -6.19 -6.77
N THR A 24 6.84 -6.70 -7.71
CA THR A 24 8.18 -6.15 -8.01
C THR A 24 8.07 -4.76 -8.64
N GLN A 25 7.17 -4.58 -9.60
CA GLN A 25 6.93 -3.28 -10.23
C GLN A 25 6.38 -2.27 -9.22
N GLU A 26 5.49 -2.71 -8.33
CA GLU A 26 4.89 -1.80 -7.36
C GLU A 26 5.87 -1.38 -6.26
N ARG A 27 6.82 -2.25 -5.89
CA ARG A 27 7.97 -1.85 -5.04
C ARG A 27 8.80 -0.74 -5.69
N ILE A 28 9.09 -0.85 -6.99
CA ILE A 28 9.84 0.18 -7.73
C ILE A 28 9.04 1.48 -7.79
N ARG A 29 7.74 1.41 -8.10
CA ARG A 29 6.84 2.56 -8.12
C ARG A 29 6.78 3.24 -6.75
N ASN A 30 6.63 2.47 -5.67
CA ASN A 30 6.59 3.00 -4.31
C ASN A 30 7.87 3.77 -3.95
N GLY A 31 9.05 3.23 -4.30
CA GLY A 31 10.31 3.90 -4.08
C GLY A 31 10.43 5.25 -4.80
N LYS A 32 9.96 5.32 -6.06
CA LYS A 32 9.91 6.58 -6.83
C LYS A 32 8.96 7.59 -6.20
N LEU A 33 7.76 7.15 -5.79
CA LEU A 33 6.78 8.01 -5.12
C LEU A 33 7.29 8.52 -3.78
N ALA A 34 8.02 7.71 -3.02
CA ALA A 34 8.66 8.14 -1.78
C ALA A 34 9.71 9.23 -2.01
N SER A 35 10.52 9.11 -3.08
CA SER A 35 11.45 10.16 -3.47
C SER A 35 10.72 11.44 -3.88
N SER A 36 9.61 11.33 -4.62
CA SER A 36 8.80 12.47 -5.04
C SER A 36 8.17 13.20 -3.85
N ALA A 37 7.54 12.48 -2.92
CA ALA A 37 6.97 13.04 -1.70
C ALA A 37 8.04 13.75 -0.86
N LYS A 38 9.25 13.18 -0.77
CA LYS A 38 10.39 13.85 -0.10
C LYS A 38 10.73 15.19 -0.77
N SER A 39 10.84 15.24 -2.09
CA SER A 39 11.13 16.47 -2.82
C SER A 39 10.05 17.54 -2.64
N TYR A 40 8.77 17.16 -2.65
CA TYR A 40 7.69 18.10 -2.31
C TYR A 40 7.76 18.57 -0.86
N GLY A 41 8.23 17.71 0.06
CA GLY A 41 8.45 18.07 1.46
C GLY A 41 9.57 19.10 1.63
N ASP A 42 10.64 18.97 0.83
CA ASP A 42 11.71 19.97 0.78
C ASP A 42 11.18 21.32 0.23
N ALA A 43 10.36 21.29 -0.83
CA ALA A 43 9.74 22.48 -1.39
C ALA A 43 8.81 23.19 -0.39
N ALA A 44 7.94 22.46 0.31
CA ALA A 44 7.05 23.02 1.32
C ALA A 44 7.82 23.66 2.49
N ARG A 45 8.96 23.05 2.91
CA ARG A 45 9.85 23.64 3.91
C ARG A 45 10.52 24.93 3.43
N LEU A 46 10.93 24.96 2.15
CA LEU A 46 11.53 26.15 1.55
C LEU A 46 10.52 27.30 1.51
N GLU A 47 9.31 27.07 0.99
CA GLU A 47 8.26 28.09 0.95
C GLU A 47 7.89 28.60 2.35
N ARG A 48 7.80 27.70 3.33
CA ARG A 48 7.59 28.10 4.72
C ARG A 48 8.68 29.03 5.23
N THR A 49 9.94 28.74 4.89
CA THR A 49 11.10 29.56 5.28
C THR A 49 11.01 30.95 4.64
N LEU A 50 10.76 31.01 3.32
CA LEU A 50 10.59 32.26 2.57
C LEU A 50 9.41 33.09 3.12
N TYR A 51 8.33 32.44 3.54
CA TYR A 51 7.18 33.15 4.09
C TYR A 51 7.52 33.78 5.44
N THR A 52 8.22 33.03 6.31
CA THR A 52 8.66 33.57 7.61
C THR A 52 9.70 34.67 7.48
N SER A 53 10.47 34.70 6.39
CA SER A 53 11.39 35.82 6.09
C SER A 53 10.70 36.98 5.35
N GLY A 54 9.43 36.86 4.97
CA GLY A 54 8.67 37.89 4.25
C GLY A 54 8.95 37.96 2.74
N GLU A 55 9.58 36.93 2.17
CA GLU A 55 10.01 36.86 0.76
C GLU A 55 8.94 36.24 -0.16
N THR A 56 7.95 35.54 0.40
CA THR A 56 6.84 34.93 -0.34
C THR A 56 5.51 35.13 0.38
N ASN A 57 4.39 34.84 -0.29
CA ASN A 57 3.06 34.99 0.30
C ASN A 57 2.56 33.66 0.93
N LEU A 58 1.50 33.72 1.73
CA LEU A 58 0.94 32.51 2.38
C LEU A 58 0.34 31.51 1.37
N LEU A 59 -0.13 31.99 0.21
CA LEU A 59 -0.73 31.12 -0.80
C LEU A 59 0.31 30.18 -1.41
N ASP A 60 1.52 30.66 -1.67
CA ASP A 60 2.62 29.85 -2.20
C ASP A 60 2.98 28.70 -1.24
N VAL A 61 2.92 28.96 0.07
CA VAL A 61 3.11 27.92 1.09
C VAL A 61 1.99 26.88 1.05
N LEU A 62 0.73 27.32 0.96
CA LEU A 62 -0.44 26.43 0.91
C LEU A 62 -0.44 25.58 -0.37
N ASP A 63 0.00 26.14 -1.49
CA ASP A 63 0.12 25.41 -2.76
C ASP A 63 1.24 24.36 -2.70
N ALA A 64 2.36 24.66 -2.06
CA ALA A 64 3.43 23.69 -1.82
C ALA A 64 2.99 22.58 -0.86
N GLU A 65 2.29 22.90 0.23
CA GLU A 65 1.73 21.93 1.16
C GLU A 65 0.66 21.04 0.51
N ARG A 66 -0.22 21.63 -0.32
CA ARG A 66 -1.20 20.87 -1.11
C ARG A 66 -0.51 19.87 -2.05
N SER A 67 0.56 20.30 -2.72
CA SER A 67 1.33 19.45 -3.62
C SER A 67 2.02 18.30 -2.86
N LEU A 68 2.58 18.59 -1.68
CA LEU A 68 3.12 17.57 -0.78
C LEU A 68 2.07 16.53 -0.39
N TYR A 69 0.89 16.96 0.08
CA TYR A 69 -0.16 16.03 0.50
C TYR A 69 -0.66 15.16 -0.66
N SER A 70 -0.77 15.72 -1.87
CA SER A 70 -1.12 14.93 -3.05
C SER A 70 -0.07 13.86 -3.36
N ALA A 71 1.21 14.17 -3.19
CA ALA A 71 2.30 13.23 -3.42
C ALA A 71 2.36 12.13 -2.33
N GLU A 72 2.15 12.51 -1.07
CA GLU A 72 2.06 11.59 0.06
C GLU A 72 0.86 10.63 -0.09
N ASP A 73 -0.31 11.14 -0.47
CA ASP A 73 -1.50 10.31 -0.71
C ASP A 73 -1.23 9.27 -1.81
N THR A 74 -0.64 9.70 -2.94
CA THR A 74 -0.30 8.79 -4.04
C THR A 74 0.70 7.71 -3.59
N MET A 75 1.69 8.08 -2.77
CA MET A 75 2.65 7.14 -2.17
C MET A 75 1.96 6.15 -1.23
N LEU A 76 1.01 6.60 -0.41
CA LEU A 76 0.25 5.75 0.51
C LEU A 76 -0.64 4.76 -0.24
N GLN A 77 -1.34 5.22 -1.29
CA GLN A 77 -2.10 4.34 -2.17
C GLN A 77 -1.20 3.25 -2.78
N SER A 78 0.01 3.60 -3.22
CA SER A 78 0.99 2.62 -3.71
C SER A 78 1.43 1.62 -2.62
N ARG A 79 1.54 2.04 -1.35
CA ARG A 79 1.83 1.11 -0.25
C ARG A 79 0.69 0.10 -0.03
N VAL A 80 -0.56 0.55 -0.17
CA VAL A 80 -1.74 -0.33 -0.11
C VAL A 80 -1.72 -1.34 -1.27
N SER A 81 -1.39 -0.89 -2.49
CA SER A 81 -1.21 -1.78 -3.64
C SER A 81 -0.11 -2.82 -3.39
N LEU A 82 1.05 -2.41 -2.86
CA LEU A 82 2.15 -3.31 -2.53
C LEU A 82 1.74 -4.40 -1.53
N ALA A 83 0.95 -4.05 -0.51
CA ALA A 83 0.40 -5.02 0.44
C ALA A 83 -0.59 -5.99 -0.25
N THR A 84 -1.41 -5.46 -1.16
CA THR A 84 -2.37 -6.26 -1.94
C THR A 84 -1.66 -7.24 -2.88
N ASP A 85 -0.62 -6.79 -3.59
CA ASP A 85 0.20 -7.63 -4.47
C ASP A 85 0.94 -8.70 -3.69
N TYR A 86 1.41 -8.37 -2.48
CA TYR A 86 2.03 -9.35 -1.59
C TYR A 86 1.03 -10.44 -1.17
N ILE A 87 -0.19 -10.06 -0.79
CA ILE A 87 -1.26 -11.02 -0.48
C ILE A 87 -1.59 -11.87 -1.72
N ALA A 88 -1.71 -11.26 -2.90
CA ALA A 88 -1.99 -11.96 -4.15
C ALA A 88 -0.92 -13.01 -4.48
N LEU A 89 0.37 -12.65 -4.34
CA LEU A 89 1.48 -13.57 -4.53
C LEU A 89 1.43 -14.74 -3.54
N ASN A 90 1.17 -14.45 -2.26
CA ASN A 90 0.99 -15.51 -1.27
C ASN A 90 -0.16 -16.45 -1.65
N LYS A 91 -1.32 -15.92 -2.06
CA LYS A 91 -2.45 -16.73 -2.52
C LYS A 91 -2.10 -17.59 -3.74
N ALA A 92 -1.37 -17.05 -4.72
CA ALA A 92 -0.98 -17.78 -5.93
C ALA A 92 0.05 -18.89 -5.65
N LEU A 93 1.02 -18.63 -4.76
CA LEU A 93 1.96 -19.65 -4.27
C LEU A 93 1.27 -20.70 -3.40
N GLY A 94 0.08 -20.36 -2.94
CA GLY A 94 -0.77 -21.27 -2.23
C GLY A 94 -1.00 -20.97 -0.76
N GLY A 95 -1.24 -19.71 -0.42
CA GLY A 95 -1.71 -19.26 0.89
C GLY A 95 -1.22 -20.09 2.09
N GLY A 96 0.10 -20.24 2.25
CA GLY A 96 0.72 -20.89 3.41
C GLY A 96 -0.01 -22.14 3.91
N TRP A 97 -0.38 -23.08 3.03
CA TRP A 97 -1.13 -24.26 3.46
C TRP A 97 -0.29 -25.19 4.35
N ASP A 98 -0.44 -24.97 5.64
CA ASP A 98 -0.21 -25.94 6.70
C ASP A 98 -1.46 -26.84 6.81
N GLY A 99 -1.87 -27.49 5.72
CA GLY A 99 -2.94 -28.51 5.72
C GLY A 99 -4.35 -28.04 5.35
N VAL A 100 -5.30 -28.98 5.47
CA VAL A 100 -6.72 -28.80 5.07
C VAL A 100 -7.34 -27.67 5.88
N ILE A 101 -7.81 -26.63 5.19
CA ILE A 101 -8.55 -25.51 5.80
C ILE A 101 -9.86 -26.08 6.37
N ASP A 102 -9.90 -26.27 7.70
CA ASP A 102 -11.14 -26.59 8.41
C ASP A 102 -12.04 -25.37 8.42
N SER A 103 -12.91 -25.26 7.40
CA SER A 103 -13.90 -24.19 7.28
C SER A 103 -14.86 -24.07 8.47
N ALA A 104 -14.90 -25.06 9.38
CA ALA A 104 -15.68 -24.98 10.62
C ALA A 104 -14.99 -24.13 11.70
N LYS A 105 -13.71 -23.79 11.56
CA LYS A 105 -12.96 -22.95 12.48
C LYS A 105 -12.46 -21.68 11.78
N PRO A 106 -13.00 -20.50 12.13
CA PRO A 106 -12.42 -19.26 11.63
C PRO A 106 -10.99 -19.11 12.15
N GLU A 107 -10.02 -19.05 11.22
CA GLU A 107 -8.59 -18.87 11.53
C GLU A 107 -8.32 -17.49 12.14
N ILE A 108 -9.17 -16.51 11.83
CA ILE A 108 -9.16 -15.17 12.41
C ILE A 108 -10.45 -15.00 13.22
N VAL A 109 -10.32 -15.01 14.54
CA VAL A 109 -11.37 -14.53 15.45
C VAL A 109 -11.11 -13.05 15.69
N ASP A 110 -11.80 -12.18 14.96
CA ASP A 110 -11.75 -10.74 15.23
C ASP A 110 -12.50 -10.46 16.54
N ALA A 111 -11.78 -10.48 17.66
CA ALA A 111 -12.30 -10.12 18.97
C ALA A 111 -12.50 -8.60 19.15
N SER A 112 -12.19 -7.79 18.12
CA SER A 112 -12.09 -6.34 18.21
C SER A 112 -13.07 -5.56 17.33
N THR A 113 -14.05 -6.21 16.69
CA THR A 113 -15.07 -5.56 15.84
C THR A 113 -16.12 -4.75 16.63
N GLY A 114 -15.98 -4.58 17.94
CA GLY A 114 -16.89 -3.77 18.75
C GLY A 114 -16.71 -2.25 18.49
N PRO A 115 -17.78 -1.43 18.61
CA PRO A 115 -17.66 0.02 18.57
C PRO A 115 -16.67 0.50 19.64
N ARG A 116 -15.57 1.13 19.21
CA ARG A 116 -14.58 1.72 20.11
C ARG A 116 -15.15 3.04 20.64
N LEU A 117 -16.01 2.94 21.67
CA LEU A 117 -16.49 4.11 22.39
C LEU A 117 -15.28 4.74 23.10
N ALA A 118 -14.95 5.98 22.76
CA ALA A 118 -13.88 6.71 23.44
C ALA A 118 -14.17 6.77 24.94
N ALA A 119 -13.26 6.22 25.75
CA ALA A 119 -13.36 6.32 27.20
C ALA A 119 -13.34 7.81 27.58
N LYS A 120 -14.34 8.27 28.32
CA LYS A 120 -14.31 9.62 28.91
C LYS A 120 -13.17 9.66 29.93
N THR A 121 -12.17 10.48 29.65
CA THR A 121 -11.22 10.99 30.63
C THR A 121 -12.01 11.61 31.78
N GLN A 122 -11.78 11.10 32.99
CA GLN A 122 -12.23 11.72 34.24
C GLN A 122 -11.04 12.41 34.90
#